data_AF-A0A924GKY1-F1
#
_entry.id   AF-A0A924GKY1-F1
#
_cell.length_a   1.000
_cell.length_b   1.000
_cell.length_c   1.000
_cell.angle_alpha   90.00
_cell.angle_beta   90.00
_cell.angle_gamma   90.00
#
_symmetry.space_group_name_H-M   'P 1'
#
loop_
_entity.id
_entity.type
_entity.pdbx_description
1 polymer ?
#
loop_
_entity_poly.entity_id
_entity_poly.type
_entity_poly.pdbx_seq_one_letter_code
_entity_poly.pdbx_strand_id
1 'polypeptide(L)'
;MRTMTQVRSGIAVIAALACGALVSGSAVDPSFAATTTVATAAAAAGISSVAVGDGDVTVTGSVGDVPASAKVAVEVTGPQSSATLSDAHELGPVTATQGGAFSVTAPRKDADGTDNLFSQYVVTVDGKPVGLPHFADDLTMHPVNTAGYPDVADKKGLQVQMTDDAESLGAKHAGINVDLAQIMRNTKTAATDIEFTSGGRQYYFDPAAVSALDTQIKALSDNGTLVNLIVLVYRHDNEPTSAANILIHPDASREAGAGPVYGFNTVTDEGVRYTTAAMQFIADRWSQPDEKFGRAVGFIVGNEVDAQWVWSNSGEKTIDQFLNDYSRALRIMSLASRNVATNSRTYTSLTHSWTVGAGANPDESAPTRFYKAKDVVDKLNVISKAGGDFPWFVAFHPYPADLFKPDFWHDTAATDDIGTQLITFKNIQVLPRYLASNELLYKGQPRRIILSEQGCNTPGSGDSTSLDAEKLQAACYAYAYYKIRFLPSIDSFILHRHVDYKTEGGLNLGLWAADYSVDAPSAPARQKYIYNVFKYIDTARSLEVTDFAKKIIGIDNWAGVNDGFDPAALDQRQESTTVGSTIGGKVLT
;
A
#
# COMPACT_ATOMS: atom_id res chain seq x y z
N MET A 1 -1.49 -25.75 -24.64
CA MET A 1 -2.81 -26.41 -24.58
C MET A 1 -3.00 -27.07 -23.21
N ARG A 2 -3.49 -26.31 -22.24
CA ARG A 2 -4.11 -26.80 -21.00
C ARG A 2 -5.20 -25.79 -20.65
N THR A 3 -6.42 -26.29 -20.60
CA THR A 3 -7.68 -25.60 -20.36
C THR A 3 -7.75 -25.07 -18.94
N MET A 4 -7.85 -23.75 -18.77
CA MET A 4 -8.24 -23.11 -17.51
C MET A 4 -9.75 -23.20 -17.36
N THR A 5 -10.20 -23.88 -16.31
CA THR A 5 -11.62 -24.03 -15.99
C THR A 5 -12.09 -22.82 -15.17
N GLN A 6 -13.12 -22.15 -15.69
CA GLN A 6 -13.79 -20.97 -15.14
C GLN A 6 -14.23 -21.16 -13.68
N VAL A 7 -13.92 -20.16 -12.84
CA VAL A 7 -14.64 -19.89 -11.59
C VAL A 7 -15.57 -18.72 -11.88
N ARG A 8 -16.89 -18.96 -11.78
CA ARG A 8 -17.92 -17.93 -11.91
C ARG A 8 -17.95 -17.09 -10.64
N SER A 9 -17.50 -15.84 -10.73
CA SER A 9 -17.64 -14.84 -9.66
C SER A 9 -19.02 -14.19 -9.74
N GLY A 10 -19.79 -14.30 -8.66
CA GLY A 10 -21.08 -13.64 -8.48
C GLY A 10 -20.92 -12.13 -8.33
N ILE A 11 -21.82 -11.42 -9.01
CA ILE A 11 -21.89 -9.97 -9.14
C ILE A 11 -22.34 -9.33 -7.82
N ALA A 12 -21.56 -8.39 -7.29
CA ALA A 12 -22.04 -7.43 -6.29
C ALA A 12 -22.49 -6.15 -7.01
N VAL A 13 -23.80 -5.92 -7.03
CA VAL A 13 -24.45 -4.74 -7.59
C VAL A 13 -24.28 -3.58 -6.60
N ILE A 14 -23.60 -2.50 -7.01
CA ILE A 14 -23.60 -1.23 -6.27
C ILE A 14 -24.87 -0.47 -6.68
N ALA A 15 -25.85 -0.42 -5.78
CA ALA A 15 -27.05 0.39 -5.95
C ALA A 15 -26.78 1.82 -5.45
N ALA A 16 -26.83 2.79 -6.38
CA ALA A 16 -26.83 4.21 -6.07
C ALA A 16 -28.19 4.62 -5.47
N LEU A 17 -28.19 5.26 -4.30
CA LEU A 17 -29.38 5.85 -3.70
C LEU A 17 -29.15 7.33 -3.42
N ALA A 18 -29.93 8.16 -4.11
CA ALA A 18 -30.06 9.59 -3.90
C ALA A 18 -30.78 9.87 -2.58
N CYS A 19 -30.29 10.82 -1.78
CA CYS A 19 -31.07 11.39 -0.69
C CYS A 19 -30.91 12.91 -0.62
N GLY A 20 -32.06 13.59 -0.62
CA GLY A 20 -32.22 15.04 -0.64
C GLY A 20 -31.95 15.70 0.72
N ALA A 21 -31.66 16.99 0.61
CA ALA A 21 -31.28 17.91 1.67
C ALA A 21 -32.32 18.12 2.79
N LEU A 22 -31.85 18.59 3.95
CA LEU A 22 -32.38 19.78 4.63
C LEU A 22 -31.35 20.32 5.64
N VAL A 23 -31.16 21.65 5.59
CA VAL A 23 -30.19 22.47 6.32
C VAL A 23 -30.84 23.10 7.55
N SER A 24 -30.11 23.17 8.67
CA SER A 24 -30.04 24.30 9.62
C SER A 24 -28.95 23.96 10.65
N GLY A 25 -27.97 24.77 11.06
CA GLY A 25 -27.76 26.21 10.98
C GLY A 25 -27.63 26.76 12.40
N SER A 26 -26.41 26.84 12.98
CA SER A 26 -26.10 27.74 14.11
C SER A 26 -24.60 28.01 14.22
N ALA A 27 -24.27 29.24 14.60
CA ALA A 27 -22.97 29.90 14.50
C ALA A 27 -21.89 29.39 15.47
N VAL A 28 -20.64 29.55 15.04
CA VAL A 28 -19.42 29.33 15.82
C VAL A 28 -18.96 30.68 16.40
N ASP A 29 -18.77 30.73 17.72
CA ASP A 29 -18.26 31.88 18.46
C ASP A 29 -16.74 31.72 18.68
N PRO A 30 -15.86 32.63 18.23
CA PRO A 30 -14.42 32.45 18.27
C PRO A 30 -13.81 33.25 19.43
N SER A 31 -13.61 32.62 20.59
CA SER A 31 -12.63 33.15 21.56
C SER A 31 -12.25 32.10 22.59
N PHE A 32 -11.04 31.55 22.52
CA PHE A 32 -10.24 31.19 23.70
C PHE A 32 -8.77 31.05 23.28
N ALA A 33 -8.01 32.14 23.43
CA ALA A 33 -6.57 32.07 23.57
C ALA A 33 -6.28 31.70 25.04
N ALA A 34 -5.83 30.46 25.27
CA ALA A 34 -5.36 30.01 26.57
C ALA A 34 -3.88 29.62 26.46
N THR A 35 -3.03 30.48 27.02
CA THR A 35 -1.65 30.17 27.39
C THR A 35 -1.61 28.91 28.26
N THR A 36 -1.16 27.80 27.68
CA THR A 36 -0.89 26.57 28.41
C THR A 36 0.60 26.52 28.73
N THR A 37 0.92 26.73 29.99
CA THR A 37 2.18 26.27 30.57
C THR A 37 2.29 24.76 30.36
N VAL A 38 3.30 24.33 29.61
CA VAL A 38 3.64 22.92 29.41
C VAL A 38 4.06 22.34 30.75
N ALA A 39 3.13 21.67 31.43
CA ALA A 39 3.50 20.68 32.44
C ALA A 39 4.16 19.52 31.69
N THR A 40 5.41 19.22 32.00
CA THR A 40 6.08 18.01 31.52
C THR A 40 5.26 16.81 32.01
N ALA A 41 4.50 16.18 31.11
CA ALA A 41 3.81 14.94 31.40
C ALA A 41 4.84 13.93 31.91
N ALA A 42 4.62 13.34 33.08
CA ALA A 42 5.41 12.20 33.52
C ALA A 42 5.29 11.11 32.45
N ALA A 43 6.41 10.56 31.98
CA ALA A 43 6.40 9.51 30.98
C ALA A 43 5.53 8.34 31.50
N ALA A 44 4.60 7.86 30.67
CA ALA A 44 3.75 6.74 31.04
C ALA A 44 4.61 5.50 31.33
N ALA A 45 4.24 4.73 32.35
CA ALA A 45 4.94 3.49 32.67
C ALA A 45 4.76 2.47 31.53
N GLY A 46 5.84 1.79 31.16
CA GLY A 46 5.93 0.84 30.05
C GLY A 46 7.30 0.88 29.37
N ILE A 47 7.38 0.20 28.23
CA ILE A 47 8.52 0.30 27.31
C ILE A 47 8.42 1.64 26.56
N SER A 48 9.57 2.29 26.39
CA SER A 48 9.70 3.58 25.70
C SER A 48 10.47 3.50 24.38
N SER A 49 11.32 2.49 24.21
CA SER A 49 12.09 2.26 22.99
C SER A 49 12.57 0.81 22.93
N VAL A 50 12.57 0.26 21.72
CA VAL A 50 13.19 -1.00 21.34
C VAL A 50 14.17 -0.70 20.21
N ALA A 51 15.45 -0.57 20.58
CA ALA A 51 16.54 -0.33 19.66
C ALA A 51 17.07 -1.65 19.09
N VAL A 52 17.14 -1.77 17.77
CA VAL A 52 17.61 -2.99 17.08
C VAL A 52 18.82 -2.68 16.21
N GLY A 53 19.98 -3.19 16.62
CA GLY A 53 21.24 -3.11 15.89
C GLY A 53 21.51 -4.32 15.01
N ASP A 54 22.73 -4.43 14.50
CA ASP A 54 23.14 -5.58 13.65
C ASP A 54 23.23 -6.89 14.46
N GLY A 55 23.63 -6.80 15.72
CA GLY A 55 23.90 -7.96 16.58
C GLY A 55 23.06 -8.02 17.86
N ASP A 56 22.41 -6.93 18.25
CA ASP A 56 21.73 -6.80 19.53
C ASP A 56 20.35 -6.12 19.42
N VAL A 57 19.55 -6.35 20.46
CA VAL A 57 18.34 -5.60 20.75
C VAL A 57 18.46 -5.03 22.15
N THR A 58 18.13 -3.75 22.30
CA THR A 58 18.07 -3.06 23.59
C THR A 58 16.67 -2.53 23.85
N VAL A 59 16.04 -3.00 24.92
CA VAL A 59 14.72 -2.55 25.37
C VAL A 59 14.88 -1.62 26.56
N THR A 60 14.25 -0.44 26.51
CA THR A 60 14.32 0.57 27.58
C THR A 60 12.95 1.11 27.94
N GLY A 61 12.76 1.44 29.22
CA GLY A 61 11.49 1.98 29.70
C GLY A 61 11.50 2.34 31.17
N SER A 62 10.32 2.53 31.74
CA SER A 62 10.12 2.76 33.17
C SER A 62 8.86 2.05 33.66
N VAL A 63 8.94 1.39 34.81
CA VAL A 63 7.76 0.80 35.48
C VAL A 63 7.14 1.74 36.52
N GLY A 64 7.63 2.98 36.61
CA GLY A 64 7.23 3.93 37.65
C GLY A 64 7.72 3.53 39.05
N ASP A 65 7.13 4.15 40.08
CA ASP A 65 7.50 3.89 41.47
C ASP A 65 6.99 2.52 41.93
N VAL A 66 7.85 1.50 41.84
CA VAL A 66 7.61 0.15 42.35
C VAL A 66 8.49 -0.16 43.58
N PRO A 67 8.05 -1.03 44.50
CA PRO A 67 8.89 -1.46 45.61
C PRO A 67 10.22 -2.03 45.14
N ALA A 68 11.32 -1.79 45.88
CA ALA A 68 12.64 -2.34 45.54
C ALA A 68 12.70 -3.87 45.52
N SER A 69 11.71 -4.56 46.11
CA SER A 69 11.55 -6.01 46.08
C SER A 69 10.82 -6.53 44.84
N ALA A 70 10.21 -5.66 44.04
CA ALA A 70 9.41 -6.08 42.89
C ALA A 70 10.33 -6.62 41.78
N LYS A 71 9.94 -7.75 41.19
CA LYS A 71 10.68 -8.36 40.08
C LYS A 71 10.25 -7.71 38.78
N VAL A 72 11.16 -6.95 38.16
CA VAL A 72 10.97 -6.41 36.80
C VAL A 72 11.55 -7.41 35.79
N ALA A 73 10.79 -7.73 34.74
CA ALA A 73 11.23 -8.56 33.62
C ALA A 73 10.79 -7.95 32.29
N VAL A 74 11.57 -8.17 31.23
CA VAL A 74 11.17 -7.88 29.84
C VAL A 74 10.91 -9.21 29.16
N GLU A 75 9.65 -9.44 28.82
CA GLU A 75 9.16 -10.65 28.18
C GLU A 75 9.12 -10.45 26.66
N VAL A 76 9.58 -11.45 25.92
CA VAL A 76 9.52 -11.52 24.46
C VAL A 76 8.42 -12.47 24.05
N THR A 77 7.47 -12.00 23.25
CA THR A 77 6.44 -12.83 22.62
C THR A 77 6.62 -12.82 21.11
N GLY A 78 6.01 -13.80 20.44
CA GLY A 78 5.91 -13.76 18.98
C GLY A 78 5.09 -12.55 18.48
N PRO A 79 5.31 -12.11 17.22
CA PRO A 79 4.61 -10.95 16.65
C PRO A 79 3.13 -11.16 16.40
N GLN A 80 2.65 -12.41 16.42
CA GLN A 80 1.26 -12.73 16.09
C GLN A 80 0.28 -12.10 17.09
N SER A 81 -0.91 -11.72 16.61
CA SER A 81 -1.91 -11.08 17.47
C SER A 81 -2.52 -12.00 18.52
N SER A 82 -2.43 -13.33 18.35
CA SER A 82 -2.86 -14.28 19.38
C SER A 82 -1.82 -14.52 20.47
N ALA A 83 -0.63 -13.90 20.40
CA ALA A 83 0.43 -14.12 21.36
C ALA A 83 0.05 -13.60 22.75
N THR A 84 0.38 -14.37 23.78
CA THR A 84 0.10 -14.05 25.18
C THR A 84 1.36 -14.17 26.03
N LEU A 85 1.29 -13.70 27.28
CA LEU A 85 2.40 -13.86 28.22
C LEU A 85 2.75 -15.32 28.54
N SER A 86 1.85 -16.29 28.30
CA SER A 86 2.19 -17.71 28.45
C SER A 86 3.07 -18.25 27.33
N ASP A 87 3.14 -17.55 26.19
CA ASP A 87 4.02 -17.88 25.07
C ASP A 87 5.39 -17.20 25.20
N ALA A 88 5.57 -16.38 26.24
CA ALA A 88 6.72 -15.50 26.37
C ALA A 88 7.94 -16.18 27.02
N HIS A 89 9.11 -15.58 26.79
CA HIS A 89 10.31 -15.87 27.56
C HIS A 89 11.02 -14.56 27.95
N GLU A 90 11.78 -14.59 29.04
CA GLU A 90 12.55 -13.42 29.48
C GLU A 90 13.66 -13.11 28.45
N LEU A 91 13.72 -11.87 27.96
CA LEU A 91 14.73 -11.39 27.01
C LEU A 91 16.16 -11.53 27.57
N GLY A 92 16.31 -11.30 28.87
CA GLY A 92 17.60 -11.27 29.54
C GLY A 92 17.54 -10.54 30.88
N PRO A 93 18.69 -10.42 31.57
CA PRO A 93 18.76 -9.78 32.87
C PRO A 93 18.42 -8.28 32.77
N VAL A 94 17.48 -7.84 33.61
CA VAL A 94 17.07 -6.43 33.71
C VAL A 94 18.04 -5.63 34.57
N THR A 95 18.53 -4.52 34.02
CA THR A 95 19.23 -3.49 34.78
C THR A 95 18.21 -2.43 35.20
N ALA A 96 17.73 -2.49 36.44
CA ALA A 96 16.86 -1.48 37.02
C ALA A 96 17.68 -0.34 37.65
N THR A 97 17.30 0.90 37.41
CA THR A 97 17.92 2.09 38.04
C THR A 97 16.99 2.72 39.07
N GLN A 98 17.52 3.67 39.85
CA GLN A 98 16.73 4.45 40.80
C GLN A 98 15.56 5.14 40.07
N GLY A 99 14.35 5.08 40.62
CA GLY A 99 13.14 5.68 40.02
C GLY A 99 12.40 4.81 39.00
N GLY A 100 12.62 3.49 38.98
CA GLY A 100 11.82 2.55 38.20
C GLY A 100 12.18 2.43 36.72
N ALA A 101 13.19 3.14 36.23
CA ALA A 101 13.71 2.96 34.89
C ALA A 101 14.44 1.62 34.75
N PHE A 102 14.37 1.02 33.55
CA PHE A 102 14.99 -0.27 33.25
C PHE A 102 15.61 -0.30 31.86
N SER A 103 16.59 -1.19 31.70
CA SER A 103 17.17 -1.55 30.40
C SER A 103 17.56 -3.03 30.35
N VAL A 104 17.32 -3.66 29.20
CA VAL A 104 17.78 -5.02 28.87
C VAL A 104 18.43 -4.99 27.50
N THR A 105 19.60 -5.62 27.37
CA THR A 105 20.25 -5.85 26.08
C THR A 105 20.47 -7.35 25.90
N ALA A 106 20.11 -7.87 24.73
CA ALA A 106 20.26 -9.26 24.36
C ALA A 106 20.68 -9.40 22.89
N PRO A 107 21.17 -10.58 22.45
CA PRO A 107 21.43 -10.82 21.03
C PRO A 107 20.17 -10.61 20.18
N ARG A 108 20.36 -10.05 18.98
CA ARG A 108 19.27 -9.89 18.01
C ARG A 108 18.73 -11.23 17.52
N LYS A 109 19.60 -12.23 17.37
CA LYS A 109 19.17 -13.57 16.98
C LYS A 109 19.29 -14.52 18.17
N ASP A 110 18.19 -15.18 18.48
CA ASP A 110 18.16 -16.22 19.50
C ASP A 110 18.94 -17.46 19.05
N ALA A 111 19.22 -18.37 19.99
CA ALA A 111 19.99 -19.58 19.71
C ALA A 111 19.33 -20.49 18.65
N ASP A 112 18.00 -20.42 18.50
CA ASP A 112 17.25 -21.16 17.48
C ASP A 112 17.16 -20.42 16.13
N GLY A 113 17.73 -19.21 16.05
CA GLY A 113 17.74 -18.37 14.86
C GLY A 113 16.57 -17.40 14.74
N THR A 114 15.65 -17.35 15.71
CA THR A 114 14.57 -16.34 15.78
C THR A 114 15.18 -14.94 15.76
N ASP A 115 14.68 -14.08 14.86
CA ASP A 115 15.17 -12.70 14.72
C ASP A 115 14.27 -11.75 15.54
N ASN A 116 14.82 -11.26 16.64
CA ASN A 116 14.15 -10.35 17.57
C ASN A 116 13.80 -8.99 16.96
N LEU A 117 14.26 -8.68 15.74
CA LEU A 117 13.74 -7.55 14.96
C LEU A 117 12.20 -7.57 14.85
N PHE A 118 11.60 -8.75 14.70
CA PHE A 118 10.15 -8.89 14.50
C PHE A 118 9.38 -9.20 15.79
N SER A 119 10.05 -9.34 16.94
CA SER A 119 9.41 -9.74 18.19
C SER A 119 8.54 -8.63 18.80
N GLN A 120 7.63 -9.03 19.67
CA GLN A 120 6.85 -8.14 20.53
C GLN A 120 7.41 -8.21 21.95
N TYR A 121 7.48 -7.06 22.63
CA TYR A 121 8.05 -6.94 23.96
C TYR A 121 7.00 -6.46 24.95
N VAL A 122 7.01 -7.03 26.15
CA VAL A 122 6.15 -6.63 27.26
C VAL A 122 6.99 -6.54 28.52
N VAL A 123 6.95 -5.40 29.21
CA VAL A 123 7.57 -5.31 30.55
C VAL A 123 6.57 -5.79 31.60
N THR A 124 7.04 -6.57 32.57
CA THR A 124 6.24 -7.05 33.69
C THR A 124 6.84 -6.65 35.04
N VAL A 125 5.96 -6.50 36.03
CA VAL A 125 6.31 -6.33 37.45
C VAL A 125 5.59 -7.41 38.24
N ASP A 126 6.35 -8.27 38.91
CA ASP A 126 5.86 -9.46 39.61
C ASP A 126 4.94 -10.33 38.72
N GLY A 127 5.31 -10.46 37.44
CA GLY A 127 4.59 -11.23 36.43
C GLY A 127 3.34 -10.55 35.84
N LYS A 128 3.06 -9.29 36.18
CA LYS A 128 1.93 -8.52 35.62
C LYS A 128 2.42 -7.49 34.61
N PRO A 129 1.78 -7.37 33.42
CA PRO A 129 2.19 -6.43 32.40
C PRO A 129 2.05 -4.98 32.86
N VAL A 130 3.01 -4.15 32.46
CA VAL A 130 3.01 -2.69 32.67
C VAL A 130 3.11 -2.00 31.32
N GLY A 131 2.16 -1.12 31.02
CA GLY A 131 2.07 -0.46 29.72
C GLY A 131 1.51 -1.36 28.61
N LEU A 132 1.67 -0.91 27.36
CA LEU A 132 1.25 -1.65 26.17
C LEU A 132 2.41 -2.49 25.61
N PRO A 133 2.13 -3.57 24.85
CA PRO A 133 3.16 -4.25 24.08
C PRO A 133 3.86 -3.31 23.10
N HIS A 134 5.18 -3.47 22.97
CA HIS A 134 6.05 -2.60 22.18
C HIS A 134 6.83 -3.42 21.15
N PHE A 135 7.21 -2.80 20.04
CA PHE A 135 7.93 -3.43 18.93
C PHE A 135 9.11 -2.56 18.51
N ALA A 136 10.01 -3.08 17.68
CA ALA A 136 11.14 -2.33 17.14
C ALA A 136 10.71 -0.97 16.53
N ASP A 137 11.29 0.12 17.06
CA ASP A 137 10.99 1.50 16.66
C ASP A 137 12.25 2.39 16.52
N ASP A 138 13.38 1.92 17.03
CA ASP A 138 14.68 2.54 16.83
C ASP A 138 15.64 1.59 16.08
N LEU A 139 15.68 1.71 14.76
CA LEU A 139 16.50 0.84 13.92
C LEU A 139 17.90 1.45 13.78
N THR A 140 18.88 0.83 14.45
CA THR A 140 20.30 1.20 14.40
C THR A 140 21.14 0.22 13.58
N MET A 141 20.50 -0.80 13.00
CA MET A 141 21.10 -1.73 12.04
C MET A 141 21.54 -1.08 10.73
N HIS A 142 22.53 -1.68 10.07
CA HIS A 142 23.12 -1.21 8.83
C HIS A 142 22.65 -2.07 7.64
N PRO A 143 21.59 -1.66 6.92
CA PRO A 143 21.13 -2.40 5.74
C PRO A 143 22.21 -2.44 4.65
N VAL A 144 22.25 -3.55 3.91
CA VAL A 144 23.23 -3.75 2.82
C VAL A 144 23.06 -2.77 1.66
N ASN A 145 21.84 -2.27 1.44
CA ASN A 145 21.55 -1.23 0.46
C ASN A 145 21.32 0.12 1.16
N THR A 146 22.26 1.04 0.97
CA THR A 146 22.22 2.39 1.54
C THR A 146 21.87 3.47 0.51
N ALA A 147 21.43 3.08 -0.69
CA ALA A 147 21.06 4.03 -1.73
C ALA A 147 19.90 4.94 -1.27
N GLY A 148 19.94 6.21 -1.70
CA GLY A 148 18.86 7.18 -1.53
C GLY A 148 17.57 6.71 -2.20
N TYR A 149 16.43 7.27 -1.80
CA TYR A 149 15.20 7.09 -2.58
C TYR A 149 15.42 7.70 -3.98
N PRO A 150 15.20 6.98 -5.09
CA PRO A 150 15.50 7.50 -6.42
C PRO A 150 14.66 8.72 -6.79
N ASP A 151 15.27 9.70 -7.45
CA ASP A 151 14.58 10.82 -8.05
C ASP A 151 14.08 10.45 -9.46
N VAL A 152 12.88 10.92 -9.82
CA VAL A 152 12.32 10.79 -11.17
C VAL A 152 11.74 12.11 -11.66
N ALA A 153 11.80 12.29 -12.98
CA ALA A 153 11.45 13.54 -13.64
C ALA A 153 9.94 13.89 -13.55
N ASP A 154 9.08 12.88 -13.44
CA ASP A 154 7.63 13.07 -13.41
C ASP A 154 6.91 12.01 -12.56
N LYS A 155 5.58 12.14 -12.48
CA LYS A 155 4.70 11.31 -11.65
C LYS A 155 3.94 10.25 -12.46
N LYS A 156 4.14 10.18 -13.78
CA LYS A 156 3.36 9.35 -14.67
C LYS A 156 3.71 7.88 -14.43
N GLY A 157 2.71 7.12 -14.01
CA GLY A 157 2.85 5.70 -13.75
C GLY A 157 1.73 4.86 -14.34
N LEU A 158 1.96 3.56 -14.36
CA LEU A 158 1.04 2.57 -14.89
C LEU A 158 1.08 1.30 -14.03
N GLN A 159 -0.07 0.69 -13.76
CA GLN A 159 -0.09 -0.67 -13.24
C GLN A 159 0.24 -1.62 -14.41
N VAL A 160 1.46 -2.14 -14.45
CA VAL A 160 2.06 -2.68 -15.68
C VAL A 160 1.63 -4.13 -15.92
N GLN A 161 1.02 -4.36 -17.09
CA GLN A 161 0.78 -5.69 -17.65
C GLN A 161 1.75 -6.02 -18.81
N MET A 162 2.01 -5.05 -19.70
CA MET A 162 2.89 -5.20 -20.87
C MET A 162 4.12 -4.31 -20.70
N THR A 163 5.28 -4.89 -20.39
CA THR A 163 6.47 -4.12 -20.01
C THR A 163 7.01 -3.26 -21.15
N ASP A 164 7.08 -3.82 -22.35
CA ASP A 164 7.53 -3.13 -23.57
C ASP A 164 6.67 -1.92 -23.94
N ASP A 165 5.34 -2.05 -23.80
CA ASP A 165 4.42 -0.94 -24.02
C ASP A 165 4.54 0.13 -22.92
N ALA A 166 4.70 -0.28 -21.65
CA ALA A 166 4.91 0.67 -20.54
C ALA A 166 6.19 1.51 -20.73
N GLU A 167 7.27 0.89 -21.19
CA GLU A 167 8.53 1.56 -21.54
C GLU A 167 8.37 2.50 -22.73
N SER A 168 7.65 2.04 -23.77
CA SER A 168 7.35 2.84 -24.97
C SER A 168 6.47 4.06 -24.66
N LEU A 169 5.56 3.92 -23.69
CA LEU A 169 4.73 5.00 -23.14
C LEU A 169 5.53 5.95 -22.23
N GLY A 170 6.73 5.55 -21.81
CA GLY A 170 7.61 6.31 -20.95
C GLY A 170 7.11 6.43 -19.51
N ALA A 171 6.44 5.39 -18.98
CA ALA A 171 6.06 5.37 -17.57
C ALA A 171 7.29 5.46 -16.67
N LYS A 172 7.25 6.31 -15.64
CA LYS A 172 8.33 6.48 -14.65
C LYS A 172 8.03 5.84 -13.31
N HIS A 173 6.78 5.42 -13.10
CA HIS A 173 6.36 4.62 -11.96
C HIS A 173 5.61 3.38 -12.44
N ALA A 174 5.87 2.24 -11.81
CA ALA A 174 5.15 1.00 -12.07
C ALA A 174 4.51 0.47 -10.79
N GLY A 175 3.25 0.05 -10.89
CA GLY A 175 2.61 -0.81 -9.90
C GLY A 175 2.60 -2.26 -10.41
N ILE A 176 3.09 -3.20 -9.61
CA ILE A 176 3.11 -4.64 -9.94
C ILE A 176 2.44 -5.42 -8.82
N ASN A 177 1.42 -6.21 -9.12
CA ASN A 177 0.81 -7.10 -8.14
C ASN A 177 1.73 -8.29 -7.87
N VAL A 178 1.96 -8.59 -6.59
CA VAL A 178 2.73 -9.73 -6.13
C VAL A 178 1.83 -10.55 -5.21
N ASP A 179 1.38 -11.69 -5.72
CA ASP A 179 0.66 -12.67 -4.93
C ASP A 179 1.65 -13.56 -4.17
N LEU A 180 1.75 -13.36 -2.85
CA LEU A 180 2.66 -14.13 -2.01
C LEU A 180 2.36 -15.63 -2.07
N ALA A 181 1.09 -16.02 -2.20
CA ALA A 181 0.69 -17.41 -2.25
C ALA A 181 0.98 -18.07 -3.61
N GLN A 182 1.16 -17.28 -4.67
CA GLN A 182 1.61 -17.78 -5.97
C GLN A 182 3.11 -18.11 -5.97
N ILE A 183 3.92 -17.31 -5.28
CA ILE A 183 5.38 -17.48 -5.28
C ILE A 183 5.87 -18.37 -4.13
N MET A 184 5.16 -18.43 -3.00
CA MET A 184 5.59 -19.16 -1.81
C MET A 184 4.91 -20.53 -1.72
N ARG A 185 5.69 -21.55 -1.35
CA ARG A 185 5.21 -22.90 -1.13
C ARG A 185 5.01 -23.20 0.36
N ASN A 186 4.05 -24.07 0.68
CA ASN A 186 3.87 -24.61 2.03
C ASN A 186 4.83 -25.75 2.39
N THR A 187 5.57 -26.27 1.40
CA THR A 187 6.54 -27.35 1.58
C THR A 187 7.55 -27.36 0.42
N LYS A 188 8.66 -28.06 0.61
CA LYS A 188 9.62 -28.31 -0.48
C LYS A 188 9.01 -29.31 -1.47
N THR A 189 8.96 -28.93 -2.73
CA THR A 189 8.39 -29.76 -3.81
C THR A 189 9.44 -30.26 -4.80
N ALA A 190 10.54 -29.53 -4.95
CA ALA A 190 11.63 -29.86 -5.84
C ALA A 190 12.99 -29.44 -5.27
N ALA A 191 14.06 -30.05 -5.77
CA ALA A 191 15.44 -29.62 -5.47
C ALA A 191 15.76 -28.22 -6.03
N THR A 192 15.00 -27.76 -7.02
CA THR A 192 15.15 -26.46 -7.67
C THR A 192 14.34 -25.35 -7.02
N ASP A 193 13.51 -25.67 -6.01
CA ASP A 193 12.80 -24.63 -5.25
C ASP A 193 13.82 -23.67 -4.63
N ILE A 194 13.52 -22.38 -4.67
CA ILE A 194 14.39 -21.37 -4.06
C ILE A 194 14.25 -21.53 -2.55
N GLU A 195 15.35 -21.86 -1.88
CA GLU A 195 15.41 -21.93 -0.42
C GLU A 195 15.73 -20.56 0.18
N PHE A 196 15.00 -20.20 1.23
CA PHE A 196 15.20 -18.94 1.97
C PHE A 196 15.14 -19.20 3.47
N THR A 197 16.13 -18.69 4.21
CA THR A 197 16.17 -18.83 5.68
C THR A 197 15.57 -17.59 6.34
N SER A 198 14.56 -17.79 7.18
CA SER A 198 13.97 -16.74 8.02
C SER A 198 13.69 -17.29 9.41
N GLY A 199 14.05 -16.55 10.46
CA GLY A 199 13.87 -16.97 11.86
C GLY A 199 14.40 -18.38 12.16
N GLY A 200 15.58 -18.74 11.63
CA GLY A 200 16.19 -20.06 11.82
C GLY A 200 15.55 -21.22 11.04
N ARG A 201 14.54 -20.95 10.20
CA ARG A 201 13.78 -21.97 9.44
C ARG A 201 13.93 -21.80 7.93
N GLN A 202 13.86 -22.91 7.21
CA GLN A 202 13.85 -22.93 5.74
C GLN A 202 12.43 -22.77 5.20
N TYR A 203 12.29 -21.88 4.23
CA TYR A 203 11.11 -21.65 3.41
C TYR A 203 11.43 -21.87 1.94
N TYR A 204 10.39 -22.11 1.13
CA TYR A 204 10.55 -22.53 -0.25
C TYR A 204 9.68 -21.66 -1.18
N PHE A 205 10.27 -21.25 -2.29
CA PHE A 205 9.60 -20.44 -3.31
C PHE A 205 9.65 -21.10 -4.68
N ASP A 206 8.59 -20.93 -5.46
CA ASP A 206 8.51 -21.42 -6.83
C ASP A 206 9.47 -20.63 -7.74
N PRO A 207 10.49 -21.28 -8.33
CA PRO A 207 11.51 -20.58 -9.10
C PRO A 207 10.96 -19.97 -10.40
N ALA A 208 9.94 -20.57 -11.01
CA ALA A 208 9.36 -20.07 -12.25
C ALA A 208 8.49 -18.83 -11.99
N ALA A 209 7.66 -18.88 -10.93
CA ALA A 209 6.84 -17.73 -10.54
C ALA A 209 7.72 -16.53 -10.12
N VAL A 210 8.77 -16.77 -9.33
CA VAL A 210 9.73 -15.72 -8.95
C VAL A 210 10.48 -15.18 -10.18
N SER A 211 10.97 -16.04 -11.07
CA SER A 211 11.71 -15.61 -12.25
C SER A 211 10.85 -14.78 -13.23
N ALA A 212 9.54 -15.00 -13.26
CA ALA A 212 8.63 -14.18 -14.06
C ALA A 212 8.55 -12.74 -13.51
N LEU A 213 8.45 -12.59 -12.19
CA LEU A 213 8.51 -11.28 -11.53
C LEU A 213 9.88 -10.63 -11.70
N ASP A 214 10.98 -11.37 -11.53
CA ASP A 214 12.34 -10.86 -11.75
C ASP A 214 12.47 -10.26 -13.15
N THR A 215 11.97 -10.95 -14.17
CA THR A 215 12.02 -10.48 -15.57
C THR A 215 11.25 -9.17 -15.74
N GLN A 216 10.06 -9.09 -15.17
CA GLN A 216 9.20 -7.90 -15.30
C GLN A 216 9.77 -6.71 -14.53
N ILE A 217 10.15 -6.90 -13.26
CA ILE A 217 10.68 -5.86 -12.37
C ILE A 217 12.02 -5.36 -12.91
N LYS A 218 12.89 -6.26 -13.35
CA LYS A 218 14.21 -5.90 -13.88
C LYS A 218 14.12 -5.04 -15.13
N ALA A 219 13.32 -5.44 -16.13
CA ALA A 219 13.18 -4.66 -17.35
C ALA A 219 12.72 -3.21 -17.06
N LEU A 220 11.71 -3.03 -16.21
CA LEU A 220 11.22 -1.71 -15.81
C LEU A 220 12.28 -0.89 -15.06
N SER A 221 12.93 -1.49 -14.07
CA SER A 221 13.91 -0.80 -13.23
C SER A 221 15.22 -0.47 -13.95
N ASP A 222 15.71 -1.35 -14.84
CA ASP A 222 16.85 -1.09 -15.72
C ASP A 222 16.60 0.11 -16.65
N ASN A 223 15.32 0.36 -17.00
CA ASN A 223 14.88 1.51 -17.78
C ASN A 223 14.51 2.75 -16.92
N GLY A 224 14.92 2.76 -15.65
CA GLY A 224 14.76 3.89 -14.75
C GLY A 224 13.34 4.10 -14.22
N THR A 225 12.47 3.08 -14.33
CA THR A 225 11.12 3.11 -13.73
C THR A 225 11.20 2.76 -12.25
N LEU A 226 10.48 3.51 -11.41
CA LEU A 226 10.34 3.23 -9.99
C LEU A 226 9.23 2.20 -9.79
N VAL A 227 9.62 1.00 -9.38
CA VAL A 227 8.68 -0.12 -9.18
C VAL A 227 8.17 -0.14 -7.73
N ASN A 228 6.85 -0.09 -7.57
CA ASN A 228 6.15 -0.36 -6.32
C ASN A 228 5.43 -1.70 -6.43
N LEU A 229 5.63 -2.57 -5.45
CA LEU A 229 5.00 -3.89 -5.40
C LEU A 229 3.74 -3.84 -4.54
N ILE A 230 2.62 -4.28 -5.10
CA ILE A 230 1.34 -4.43 -4.39
C ILE A 230 1.31 -5.86 -3.85
N VAL A 231 1.58 -6.00 -2.57
CA VAL A 231 1.74 -7.27 -1.86
C VAL A 231 0.36 -7.79 -1.48
N LEU A 232 -0.04 -8.91 -2.08
CA LEU A 232 -1.38 -9.47 -1.99
C LEU A 232 -1.34 -10.96 -1.63
N VAL A 233 -2.50 -11.48 -1.23
CA VAL A 233 -2.72 -12.92 -1.05
C VAL A 233 -4.03 -13.29 -1.71
N TYR A 234 -3.99 -14.23 -2.65
CA TYR A 234 -5.17 -14.82 -3.28
C TYR A 234 -5.37 -16.28 -2.88
N ARG A 235 -6.53 -16.85 -3.22
CA ARG A 235 -6.73 -18.30 -3.12
C ARG A 235 -5.97 -19.04 -4.20
N HIS A 236 -5.48 -20.20 -3.82
CA HIS A 236 -4.87 -21.20 -4.70
C HIS A 236 -5.48 -22.56 -4.43
N ASP A 237 -6.81 -22.64 -4.44
CA ASP A 237 -7.57 -23.84 -4.02
C ASP A 237 -7.23 -25.10 -4.84
N ASN A 238 -6.69 -24.93 -6.06
CA ASN A 238 -6.27 -26.02 -6.95
C ASN A 238 -4.75 -26.27 -6.93
N GLU A 239 -3.98 -25.58 -6.09
CA GLU A 239 -2.53 -25.71 -5.99
C GLU A 239 -2.15 -26.14 -4.57
N PRO A 240 -2.18 -27.44 -4.24
CA PRO A 240 -2.02 -27.93 -2.87
C PRO A 240 -0.66 -27.62 -2.24
N THR A 241 0.33 -27.24 -3.05
CA THR A 241 1.68 -26.86 -2.63
C THR A 241 1.84 -25.36 -2.40
N SER A 242 0.84 -24.54 -2.73
CA SER A 242 0.83 -23.09 -2.44
C SER A 242 0.76 -22.85 -0.93
N ALA A 243 1.40 -21.78 -0.45
CA ALA A 243 1.28 -21.32 0.93
C ALA A 243 -0.07 -20.62 1.25
N ALA A 244 -1.03 -20.55 0.32
CA ALA A 244 -2.33 -19.90 0.53
C ALA A 244 -3.05 -20.37 1.80
N ASN A 245 -2.98 -21.68 2.13
CA ASN A 245 -3.62 -22.26 3.30
C ASN A 245 -2.99 -21.82 4.64
N ILE A 246 -1.82 -21.18 4.60
CA ILE A 246 -1.10 -20.67 5.76
C ILE A 246 -1.13 -19.13 5.78
N LEU A 247 -0.92 -18.49 4.62
CA LEU A 247 -0.80 -17.04 4.47
C LEU A 247 -2.13 -16.31 4.60
N ILE A 248 -3.26 -16.94 4.25
CA ILE A 248 -4.57 -16.28 4.32
C ILE A 248 -5.03 -16.21 5.78
N HIS A 249 -5.48 -15.01 6.17
CA HIS A 249 -6.07 -14.75 7.48
C HIS A 249 -7.09 -15.85 7.87
N PRO A 250 -7.01 -16.43 9.08
CA PRO A 250 -7.80 -17.61 9.45
C PRO A 250 -9.31 -17.36 9.46
N ASP A 251 -9.75 -16.15 9.84
CA ASP A 251 -11.17 -15.78 9.87
C ASP A 251 -11.73 -15.37 8.49
N ALA A 252 -10.90 -15.33 7.45
CA ALA A 252 -11.29 -14.76 6.16
C ALA A 252 -12.46 -15.52 5.52
N SER A 253 -13.51 -14.79 5.18
CA SER A 253 -14.75 -15.38 4.70
C SER A 253 -14.59 -15.99 3.31
N ARG A 254 -15.20 -17.17 3.11
CA ARG A 254 -15.28 -17.82 1.79
C ARG A 254 -16.67 -17.79 1.18
N GLU A 255 -17.62 -17.10 1.81
CA GLU A 255 -19.00 -17.05 1.35
C GLU A 255 -19.14 -16.38 -0.02
N ALA A 256 -20.24 -16.67 -0.71
CA ALA A 256 -20.54 -16.01 -1.97
C ALA A 256 -20.68 -14.50 -1.75
N GLY A 257 -19.95 -13.70 -2.52
CA GLY A 257 -19.91 -12.24 -2.37
C GLY A 257 -18.80 -11.73 -1.44
N ALA A 258 -18.02 -12.61 -0.80
CA ALA A 258 -16.75 -12.22 -0.19
C ALA A 258 -15.69 -11.94 -1.28
N GLY A 259 -14.82 -10.97 -1.02
CA GLY A 259 -13.83 -10.53 -2.00
C GLY A 259 -12.73 -11.53 -2.32
N PRO A 260 -12.04 -11.34 -3.46
CA PRO A 260 -10.99 -12.25 -3.91
C PRO A 260 -9.62 -12.00 -3.25
N VAL A 261 -9.39 -10.82 -2.65
CA VAL A 261 -8.12 -10.49 -2.00
C VAL A 261 -8.24 -10.72 -0.51
N TYR A 262 -7.27 -11.44 0.06
CA TYR A 262 -7.30 -11.88 1.45
C TYR A 262 -6.34 -11.08 2.32
N GLY A 263 -6.72 -10.90 3.60
CA GLY A 263 -5.83 -10.41 4.63
C GLY A 263 -4.73 -11.42 4.94
N PHE A 264 -3.64 -10.92 5.52
CA PHE A 264 -2.49 -11.72 5.93
C PHE A 264 -2.76 -12.44 7.25
N ASN A 265 -2.28 -13.68 7.39
CA ASN A 265 -2.34 -14.41 8.65
C ASN A 265 -1.24 -13.93 9.60
N THR A 266 -1.53 -12.87 10.34
CA THR A 266 -0.71 -12.40 11.47
C THR A 266 -1.31 -12.84 12.81
N VAL A 267 -2.28 -13.74 12.80
CA VAL A 267 -3.00 -14.20 13.99
C VAL A 267 -2.29 -15.39 14.62
N THR A 268 -1.86 -16.34 13.81
CA THR A 268 -1.22 -17.57 14.28
C THR A 268 0.30 -17.48 14.21
N ASP A 269 0.96 -18.23 15.08
CA ASP A 269 2.42 -18.37 15.10
C ASP A 269 2.99 -18.94 13.77
N GLU A 270 2.30 -19.89 13.13
CA GLU A 270 2.69 -20.38 11.81
C GLU A 270 2.48 -19.33 10.70
N GLY A 271 1.30 -18.70 10.69
CA GLY A 271 0.96 -17.67 9.71
C GLY A 271 1.92 -16.49 9.74
N VAL A 272 2.23 -15.96 10.93
CA VAL A 272 3.10 -14.78 11.05
C VAL A 272 4.52 -15.08 10.60
N ARG A 273 5.00 -16.31 10.84
CA ARG A 273 6.29 -16.79 10.35
C ARG A 273 6.35 -16.88 8.83
N TYR A 274 5.34 -17.48 8.20
CA TYR A 274 5.25 -17.54 6.73
C TYR A 274 5.13 -16.16 6.11
N THR A 275 4.31 -15.28 6.70
CA THR A 275 4.15 -13.89 6.27
C THR A 275 5.48 -13.14 6.38
N THR A 276 6.20 -13.29 7.50
CA THR A 276 7.52 -12.67 7.72
C THR A 276 8.54 -13.19 6.70
N ALA A 277 8.62 -14.50 6.49
CA ALA A 277 9.53 -15.08 5.51
C ALA A 277 9.25 -14.62 4.08
N ALA A 278 7.97 -14.55 3.67
CA ALA A 278 7.57 -14.05 2.37
C ALA A 278 7.95 -12.57 2.17
N MET A 279 7.65 -11.73 3.16
CA MET A 279 7.96 -10.29 3.12
C MET A 279 9.47 -10.02 3.16
N GLN A 280 10.23 -10.78 3.94
CA GLN A 280 11.69 -10.74 3.91
C GLN A 280 12.26 -11.20 2.58
N PHE A 281 11.72 -12.28 2.00
CA PHE A 281 12.16 -12.78 0.69
C PHE A 281 11.98 -11.73 -0.40
N ILE A 282 10.80 -11.11 -0.52
CA ILE A 282 10.56 -10.10 -1.57
C ILE A 282 11.37 -8.82 -1.32
N ALA A 283 11.59 -8.44 -0.06
CA ALA A 283 12.44 -7.31 0.30
C ALA A 283 13.90 -7.57 -0.08
N ASP A 284 14.43 -8.74 0.29
CA ASP A 284 15.78 -9.16 -0.07
C ASP A 284 15.94 -9.25 -1.58
N ARG A 285 15.01 -9.93 -2.26
CA ARG A 285 15.10 -10.22 -3.70
C ARG A 285 15.22 -8.97 -4.56
N TRP A 286 14.41 -7.95 -4.29
CA TRP A 286 14.26 -6.77 -5.15
C TRP A 286 14.74 -5.47 -4.51
N SER A 287 15.46 -5.52 -3.39
CA SER A 287 16.11 -4.33 -2.79
C SER A 287 17.63 -4.49 -2.66
N GLN A 288 18.23 -5.50 -3.29
CA GLN A 288 19.69 -5.70 -3.27
C GLN A 288 20.43 -4.57 -3.99
N PRO A 289 21.64 -4.20 -3.53
CA PRO A 289 22.40 -3.10 -4.11
C PRO A 289 22.94 -3.41 -5.53
N ASP A 290 23.08 -4.68 -5.90
CA ASP A 290 23.53 -5.08 -7.24
C ASP A 290 22.39 -5.13 -8.27
N GLU A 291 21.14 -4.95 -7.83
CA GLU A 291 19.91 -4.96 -8.64
C GLU A 291 19.82 -6.18 -9.57
N LYS A 292 20.41 -7.31 -9.15
CA LYS A 292 20.53 -8.53 -9.97
C LYS A 292 19.17 -9.03 -10.48
N PHE A 293 18.12 -8.82 -9.70
CA PHE A 293 16.75 -9.24 -10.01
C PHE A 293 15.82 -8.06 -10.29
N GLY A 294 16.37 -6.87 -10.49
CA GLY A 294 15.65 -5.61 -10.56
C GLY A 294 15.48 -4.94 -9.19
N ARG A 295 14.89 -3.76 -9.21
CA ARG A 295 14.73 -2.89 -8.03
C ARG A 295 13.26 -2.51 -7.79
N ALA A 296 12.78 -2.80 -6.58
CA ALA A 296 11.56 -2.25 -6.00
C ALA A 296 11.91 -1.16 -4.97
N VAL A 297 11.20 -0.03 -5.01
CA VAL A 297 11.39 1.11 -4.09
C VAL A 297 10.31 1.22 -3.02
N GLY A 298 9.21 0.49 -3.20
CA GLY A 298 8.05 0.56 -2.33
C GLY A 298 7.23 -0.72 -2.31
N PHE A 299 6.60 -0.97 -1.16
CA PHE A 299 5.76 -2.14 -0.89
C PHE A 299 4.41 -1.68 -0.34
N ILE A 300 3.34 -1.91 -1.09
CA ILE A 300 1.96 -1.60 -0.70
C ILE A 300 1.39 -2.87 -0.08
N VAL A 301 1.03 -2.84 1.20
CA VAL A 301 0.61 -4.04 1.94
C VAL A 301 -0.91 -4.15 1.89
N GLY A 302 -1.41 -5.18 1.20
CA GLY A 302 -2.84 -5.34 0.94
C GLY A 302 -3.36 -4.34 -0.10
N ASN A 303 -4.68 -4.35 -0.31
CA ASN A 303 -5.38 -3.43 -1.19
C ASN A 303 -6.58 -2.85 -0.46
N GLU A 304 -6.82 -1.54 -0.59
CA GLU A 304 -8.04 -0.87 -0.12
C GLU A 304 -8.53 -1.38 1.25
N VAL A 305 -7.69 -1.25 2.27
CA VAL A 305 -7.88 -1.96 3.55
C VAL A 305 -9.05 -1.43 4.37
N ASP A 306 -9.53 -0.23 4.04
CA ASP A 306 -10.79 0.32 4.52
C ASP A 306 -12.01 -0.41 3.92
N ALA A 307 -11.86 -1.10 2.79
CA ALA A 307 -12.85 -2.00 2.20
C ALA A 307 -12.45 -3.48 2.40
N GLN A 308 -12.04 -3.84 3.62
CA GLN A 308 -11.39 -5.13 3.91
C GLN A 308 -12.19 -6.33 3.39
N TRP A 309 -13.52 -6.31 3.47
CA TRP A 309 -14.33 -7.45 3.01
C TRP A 309 -14.09 -7.84 1.55
N VAL A 310 -13.79 -6.86 0.70
CA VAL A 310 -13.55 -7.06 -0.74
C VAL A 310 -12.06 -7.20 -1.04
N TRP A 311 -11.23 -6.36 -0.42
CA TRP A 311 -9.86 -6.12 -0.87
C TRP A 311 -8.77 -6.47 0.14
N SER A 312 -9.13 -6.89 1.35
CA SER A 312 -8.21 -7.36 2.37
C SER A 312 -8.93 -8.32 3.34
N ASN A 313 -9.64 -9.30 2.78
CA ASN A 313 -10.67 -10.07 3.49
C ASN A 313 -10.07 -10.83 4.68
N SER A 314 -10.48 -10.40 5.87
CA SER A 314 -10.13 -10.99 7.16
C SER A 314 -11.37 -11.44 7.94
N GLY A 315 -12.52 -11.59 7.26
CA GLY A 315 -13.79 -11.98 7.89
C GLY A 315 -14.53 -10.80 8.52
N GLU A 316 -15.55 -11.07 9.32
CA GLU A 316 -16.29 -10.03 10.06
C GLU A 316 -15.43 -9.51 11.22
N LYS A 317 -14.92 -8.28 11.11
CA LYS A 317 -14.07 -7.67 12.14
C LYS A 317 -14.42 -6.22 12.36
N THR A 318 -14.54 -5.79 13.61
CA THR A 318 -14.54 -4.34 13.88
C THR A 318 -13.22 -3.74 13.40
N ILE A 319 -13.19 -2.44 13.12
CA ILE A 319 -11.95 -1.75 12.71
C ILE A 319 -10.78 -1.99 13.69
N ASP A 320 -11.05 -2.08 15.00
CA ASP A 320 -10.00 -2.31 16.01
C ASP A 320 -9.43 -3.73 15.91
N GLN A 321 -10.28 -4.74 15.71
CA GLN A 321 -9.83 -6.12 15.49
C GLN A 321 -9.04 -6.24 14.19
N PHE A 322 -9.55 -5.66 13.10
CA PHE A 322 -8.88 -5.67 11.80
C PHE A 322 -7.52 -4.99 11.86
N LEU A 323 -7.43 -3.78 12.42
CA LEU A 323 -6.18 -3.03 12.48
C LEU A 323 -5.17 -3.61 13.45
N ASN A 324 -5.61 -4.32 14.50
CA ASN A 324 -4.70 -5.10 15.34
C ASN A 324 -3.94 -6.16 14.53
N ASP A 325 -4.61 -6.86 13.62
CA ASP A 325 -3.98 -7.84 12.74
C ASP A 325 -3.19 -7.15 11.62
N TYR A 326 -3.83 -6.25 10.87
CA TYR A 326 -3.25 -5.57 9.71
C TYR A 326 -2.00 -4.73 10.03
N SER A 327 -1.98 -4.01 11.16
CA SER A 327 -0.81 -3.20 11.54
C SER A 327 0.45 -4.03 11.75
N ARG A 328 0.32 -5.30 12.14
CA ARG A 328 1.45 -6.24 12.25
C ARG A 328 2.00 -6.60 10.88
N ALA A 329 1.14 -6.87 9.90
CA ALA A 329 1.57 -7.13 8.52
C ALA A 329 2.32 -5.92 7.94
N LEU A 330 1.78 -4.71 8.16
CA LEU A 330 2.40 -3.46 7.72
C LEU A 330 3.77 -3.24 8.39
N ARG A 331 3.87 -3.50 9.70
CA ARG A 331 5.13 -3.40 10.45
C ARG A 331 6.15 -4.43 9.97
N ILE A 332 5.74 -5.69 9.78
CA ILE A 332 6.62 -6.76 9.26
C ILE A 332 7.22 -6.35 7.92
N MET A 333 6.43 -5.85 6.96
CA MET A 333 6.95 -5.40 5.67
C MET A 333 7.90 -4.19 5.81
N SER A 334 7.58 -3.24 6.69
CA SER A 334 8.46 -2.09 6.99
C SER A 334 9.80 -2.53 7.54
N LEU A 335 9.81 -3.42 8.54
CA LEU A 335 11.04 -3.93 9.15
C LEU A 335 11.84 -4.82 8.18
N ALA A 336 11.16 -5.70 7.43
CA ALA A 336 11.78 -6.56 6.44
C ALA A 336 12.49 -5.76 5.34
N SER A 337 11.81 -4.74 4.78
CA SER A 337 12.39 -3.88 3.74
C SER A 337 13.52 -3.02 4.28
N ARG A 338 13.40 -2.44 5.48
CA ARG A 338 14.44 -1.62 6.11
C ARG A 338 15.66 -2.40 6.59
N ASN A 339 15.51 -3.69 6.85
CA ASN A 339 16.64 -4.57 7.14
C ASN A 339 17.57 -4.76 5.93
N VAL A 340 17.05 -4.57 4.71
CA VAL A 340 17.83 -4.74 3.47
C VAL A 340 18.18 -3.40 2.84
N ALA A 341 17.27 -2.41 2.88
CA ALA A 341 17.42 -1.13 2.20
C ALA A 341 16.96 0.08 3.04
N THR A 342 17.83 1.09 3.15
CA THR A 342 17.62 2.26 4.04
C THR A 342 16.37 3.06 3.72
N ASN A 343 16.06 3.22 2.42
CA ASN A 343 15.05 4.15 1.93
C ASN A 343 13.81 3.49 1.33
N SER A 344 13.65 2.17 1.48
CA SER A 344 12.40 1.50 1.09
C SER A 344 11.20 2.06 1.85
N ARG A 345 10.07 2.15 1.15
CA ARG A 345 8.83 2.70 1.70
C ARG A 345 7.74 1.64 1.76
N THR A 346 7.00 1.61 2.86
CA THR A 346 5.88 0.69 3.04
C THR A 346 4.59 1.49 3.13
N TYR A 347 3.58 1.09 2.35
CA TYR A 347 2.35 1.85 2.17
C TYR A 347 1.13 1.07 2.65
N THR A 348 0.19 1.78 3.29
CA THR A 348 -1.18 1.29 3.48
C THR A 348 -2.05 1.73 2.30
N SER A 349 -2.82 0.82 1.72
CA SER A 349 -3.72 1.12 0.59
C SER A 349 -5.12 1.53 1.07
N LEU A 350 -5.71 2.57 0.49
CA LEU A 350 -7.02 3.11 0.88
C LEU A 350 -7.88 3.47 -0.35
N THR A 351 -9.19 3.24 -0.26
CA THR A 351 -10.18 3.71 -1.25
C THR A 351 -10.31 5.24 -1.24
N HIS A 352 -11.11 5.78 -2.17
CA HIS A 352 -11.52 7.20 -2.15
C HIS A 352 -12.62 7.52 -1.12
N SER A 353 -13.15 6.53 -0.38
CA SER A 353 -14.20 6.72 0.63
C SER A 353 -13.60 7.22 1.95
N TRP A 354 -13.76 8.51 2.23
CA TRP A 354 -12.98 9.18 3.27
C TRP A 354 -13.66 9.20 4.64
N THR A 355 -14.80 9.89 4.77
CA THR A 355 -15.60 9.95 6.02
C THR A 355 -16.87 9.11 5.96
N VAL A 356 -17.02 8.32 4.91
CA VAL A 356 -18.05 7.30 4.73
C VAL A 356 -17.37 5.97 4.39
N GLY A 357 -18.05 4.85 4.65
CA GLY A 357 -17.54 3.52 4.26
C GLY A 357 -17.76 3.25 2.77
N ALA A 358 -16.83 2.52 2.15
CA ALA A 358 -16.90 2.10 0.76
C ALA A 358 -17.95 0.99 0.54
N GLY A 359 -19.23 1.33 0.58
CA GLY A 359 -20.33 0.38 0.42
C GLY A 359 -21.11 0.14 1.71
N ALA A 360 -22.06 -0.78 1.65
CA ALA A 360 -22.98 -1.04 2.75
C ALA A 360 -22.42 -2.07 3.75
N ASN A 361 -22.48 -1.75 5.04
CA ASN A 361 -22.25 -2.71 6.11
C ASN A 361 -23.57 -3.39 6.53
N PRO A 362 -23.52 -4.63 7.05
CA PRO A 362 -24.70 -5.31 7.58
C PRO A 362 -25.22 -4.64 8.86
N ASP A 363 -24.33 -4.05 9.67
CA ASP A 363 -24.65 -3.23 10.84
C ASP A 363 -23.87 -1.91 10.75
N GLU A 364 -24.59 -0.80 10.54
CA GLU A 364 -23.99 0.53 10.47
C GLU A 364 -23.48 1.03 11.83
N SER A 365 -24.01 0.50 12.93
CA SER A 365 -23.59 0.87 14.29
C SER A 365 -22.31 0.18 14.74
N ALA A 366 -21.99 -0.96 14.11
CA ALA A 366 -20.78 -1.74 14.35
C ALA A 366 -20.23 -2.26 13.01
N PRO A 367 -19.65 -1.39 12.17
CA PRO A 367 -19.21 -1.77 10.84
C PRO A 367 -18.09 -2.81 10.92
N THR A 368 -18.27 -3.94 10.23
CA THR A 368 -17.34 -5.07 10.24
C THR A 368 -16.70 -5.38 8.88
N ARG A 369 -17.19 -4.75 7.81
CA ARG A 369 -16.81 -5.06 6.41
C ARG A 369 -16.13 -3.90 5.70
N PHE A 370 -16.62 -2.68 5.95
CA PHE A 370 -16.13 -1.46 5.35
C PHE A 370 -16.01 -0.37 6.41
N TYR A 371 -14.91 0.36 6.39
CA TYR A 371 -14.56 1.41 7.32
C TYR A 371 -14.38 2.73 6.57
N LYS A 372 -14.40 3.83 7.31
CA LYS A 372 -14.02 5.14 6.79
C LYS A 372 -12.50 5.17 6.66
N ALA A 373 -11.95 5.53 5.50
CA ALA A 373 -10.50 5.59 5.32
C ALA A 373 -9.82 6.54 6.32
N LYS A 374 -10.50 7.63 6.71
CA LYS A 374 -10.01 8.52 7.77
C LYS A 374 -9.82 7.81 9.12
N ASP A 375 -10.79 7.00 9.52
CA ASP A 375 -10.74 6.26 10.79
C ASP A 375 -9.63 5.20 10.77
N VAL A 376 -9.38 4.59 9.60
CA VAL A 376 -8.24 3.68 9.39
C VAL A 376 -6.92 4.39 9.61
N VAL A 377 -6.72 5.56 8.99
CA VAL A 377 -5.49 6.38 9.16
C VAL A 377 -5.30 6.77 10.63
N ASP A 378 -6.36 7.23 11.29
CA ASP A 378 -6.30 7.70 12.68
C ASP A 378 -5.95 6.58 13.65
N LYS A 379 -6.64 5.44 13.55
CA LYS A 379 -6.41 4.29 14.42
C LYS A 379 -5.07 3.62 14.13
N LEU A 380 -4.65 3.53 12.87
CA LEU A 380 -3.33 3.02 12.52
C LEU A 380 -2.23 3.92 13.12
N ASN A 381 -2.40 5.24 13.11
CA ASN A 381 -1.47 6.17 13.75
C ASN A 381 -1.44 6.00 15.27
N VAL A 382 -2.59 5.82 15.92
CA VAL A 382 -2.67 5.53 17.37
C VAL A 382 -1.95 4.22 17.70
N ILE A 383 -2.25 3.13 16.98
CA ILE A 383 -1.64 1.81 17.21
C ILE A 383 -0.13 1.84 16.99
N SER A 384 0.33 2.46 15.89
CA SER A 384 1.76 2.56 15.59
C SER A 384 2.51 3.36 16.65
N LYS A 385 2.02 4.54 17.05
CA LYS A 385 2.66 5.36 18.10
C LYS A 385 2.67 4.69 19.48
N ALA A 386 1.61 3.95 19.81
CA ALA A 386 1.49 3.29 21.10
C ALA A 386 2.40 2.06 21.24
N GLY A 387 2.66 1.33 20.15
CA GLY A 387 3.44 0.09 20.17
C GLY A 387 4.81 0.19 19.49
N GLY A 388 5.41 1.38 19.45
CA GLY A 388 6.66 1.65 18.73
C GLY A 388 6.43 2.17 17.30
N ASP A 389 6.61 3.47 17.10
CA ASP A 389 6.26 4.14 15.85
C ASP A 389 7.21 3.72 14.71
N PHE A 390 6.69 3.60 13.49
CA PHE A 390 7.45 3.21 12.32
C PHE A 390 6.96 3.94 11.06
N PRO A 391 7.83 4.11 10.04
CA PRO A 391 7.48 4.90 8.87
C PRO A 391 6.60 4.08 7.92
N TRP A 392 5.29 4.25 8.06
CA TRP A 392 4.30 3.87 7.06
C TRP A 392 3.82 5.09 6.26
N PHE A 393 3.50 4.85 4.99
CA PHE A 393 3.08 5.85 4.00
C PHE A 393 1.69 5.51 3.45
N VAL A 394 1.13 6.35 2.59
CA VAL A 394 -0.24 6.17 2.07
C VAL A 394 -0.22 5.88 0.56
N ALA A 395 -0.88 4.80 0.18
CA ALA A 395 -1.23 4.46 -1.20
C ALA A 395 -2.74 4.72 -1.38
N PHE A 396 -3.11 5.83 -2.00
CA PHE A 396 -4.51 6.29 -2.04
C PHE A 396 -5.10 6.06 -3.43
N HIS A 397 -6.36 5.62 -3.51
CA HIS A 397 -7.03 5.29 -4.78
C HIS A 397 -8.14 6.30 -5.11
N PRO A 398 -7.80 7.52 -5.58
CA PRO A 398 -8.79 8.51 -5.92
C PRO A 398 -9.48 8.11 -7.24
N TYR A 399 -10.76 7.84 -7.19
CA TYR A 399 -11.60 7.70 -8.38
C TYR A 399 -12.60 8.86 -8.44
N PRO A 400 -13.21 9.14 -9.61
CA PRO A 400 -14.46 9.90 -9.66
C PRO A 400 -15.49 9.30 -8.70
N ALA A 401 -16.36 10.12 -8.12
CA ALA A 401 -17.30 9.67 -7.08
C ALA A 401 -18.23 8.53 -7.55
N ASP A 402 -18.59 8.52 -8.83
CA ASP A 402 -19.23 7.40 -9.52
C ASP A 402 -18.22 6.83 -10.51
N LEU A 403 -17.78 5.60 -10.27
CA LEU A 403 -16.76 4.92 -11.09
C LEU A 403 -17.11 4.88 -12.58
N PHE A 404 -18.40 4.91 -12.95
CA PHE A 404 -18.84 4.91 -14.34
C PHE A 404 -18.84 6.29 -14.99
N LYS A 405 -18.70 7.36 -14.19
CA LYS A 405 -18.77 8.77 -14.60
C LYS A 405 -17.41 9.46 -14.43
N PRO A 406 -16.60 9.52 -15.51
CA PRO A 406 -15.26 10.08 -15.45
C PRO A 406 -15.19 11.61 -15.22
N ASP A 407 -16.31 12.33 -15.24
CA ASP A 407 -16.41 13.78 -15.08
C ASP A 407 -16.32 14.24 -13.62
N PHE A 408 -15.25 13.84 -12.92
CA PHE A 408 -15.04 14.07 -11.48
C PHE A 408 -15.16 15.54 -11.04
N TRP A 409 -15.02 16.50 -11.95
CA TRP A 409 -15.19 17.93 -11.63
C TRP A 409 -16.62 18.27 -11.20
N HIS A 410 -17.59 17.42 -11.54
CA HIS A 410 -18.98 17.49 -11.09
C HIS A 410 -19.26 16.74 -9.78
N ASP A 411 -18.26 16.09 -9.16
CA ASP A 411 -18.44 15.37 -7.90
C ASP A 411 -18.93 16.30 -6.79
N THR A 412 -20.10 16.00 -6.21
CA THR A 412 -20.71 16.81 -5.14
C THR A 412 -20.35 16.32 -3.74
N ALA A 413 -20.02 15.02 -3.61
CA ALA A 413 -19.56 14.40 -2.36
C ALA A 413 -18.08 14.69 -2.03
N ALA A 414 -17.36 15.34 -2.97
CA ALA A 414 -15.97 15.74 -2.85
C ALA A 414 -15.86 17.26 -2.63
N THR A 415 -15.82 17.66 -1.37
CA THR A 415 -15.67 19.07 -0.95
C THR A 415 -14.24 19.37 -0.50
N ASP A 416 -13.85 20.63 -0.40
CA ASP A 416 -12.49 21.03 0.04
C ASP A 416 -12.30 21.00 1.57
N ASP A 417 -13.32 20.57 2.31
CA ASP A 417 -13.30 20.40 3.77
C ASP A 417 -12.76 19.02 4.16
N ILE A 418 -12.15 18.93 5.34
CA ILE A 418 -11.60 17.65 5.81
C ILE A 418 -12.69 16.60 6.12
N GLY A 419 -13.91 17.05 6.41
CA GLY A 419 -15.11 16.25 6.59
C GLY A 419 -15.79 15.83 5.28
N THR A 420 -15.14 16.02 4.12
CA THR A 420 -15.62 15.52 2.83
C THR A 420 -15.95 14.03 2.88
N GLN A 421 -17.01 13.60 2.19
CA GLN A 421 -17.39 12.18 2.16
C GLN A 421 -16.38 11.38 1.36
N LEU A 422 -16.00 11.90 0.18
CA LEU A 422 -15.03 11.30 -0.71
C LEU A 422 -13.83 12.22 -0.92
N ILE A 423 -12.66 11.63 -1.11
CA ILE A 423 -11.50 12.32 -1.69
C ILE A 423 -11.30 11.77 -3.10
N THR A 424 -11.69 12.56 -4.10
CA THR A 424 -11.54 12.22 -5.52
C THR A 424 -10.43 13.07 -6.13
N PHE A 425 -10.23 12.99 -7.45
CA PHE A 425 -9.34 13.92 -8.14
C PHE A 425 -9.74 15.39 -7.95
N LYS A 426 -11.02 15.69 -7.66
CA LYS A 426 -11.53 17.06 -7.51
C LYS A 426 -10.86 17.81 -6.35
N ASN A 427 -10.83 17.18 -5.19
CA ASN A 427 -10.41 17.72 -3.90
C ASN A 427 -9.17 17.02 -3.32
N ILE A 428 -8.36 16.38 -4.16
CA ILE A 428 -7.21 15.54 -3.75
C ILE A 428 -6.23 16.24 -2.80
N GLN A 429 -6.16 17.58 -2.80
CA GLN A 429 -5.36 18.38 -1.88
C GLN A 429 -5.79 18.30 -0.40
N VAL A 430 -6.99 17.78 -0.10
CA VAL A 430 -7.46 17.52 1.26
C VAL A 430 -6.58 16.48 1.96
N LEU A 431 -6.18 15.41 1.26
CA LEU A 431 -5.37 14.33 1.82
C LEU A 431 -3.98 14.81 2.32
N PRO A 432 -3.14 15.49 1.52
CA PRO A 432 -1.85 15.97 2.01
C PRO A 432 -1.99 17.05 3.10
N ARG A 433 -3.05 17.88 3.07
CA ARG A 433 -3.35 18.82 4.17
C ARG A 433 -3.64 18.07 5.46
N TYR A 434 -4.39 16.97 5.38
CA TYR A 434 -4.69 16.12 6.53
C TYR A 434 -3.44 15.49 7.13
N LEU A 435 -2.65 14.81 6.29
CA LEU A 435 -1.43 14.10 6.74
C LEU A 435 -0.32 15.03 7.24
N ALA A 436 -0.45 16.34 7.05
CA ALA A 436 0.43 17.36 7.60
C ALA A 436 0.03 17.82 9.01
N SER A 437 -1.06 17.30 9.59
CA SER A 437 -1.43 17.61 10.98
C SER A 437 -0.38 17.07 11.96
N ASN A 438 -0.16 17.80 13.06
CA ASN A 438 0.89 17.49 14.04
C ASN A 438 0.76 16.07 14.61
N GLU A 439 -0.47 15.59 14.78
CA GLU A 439 -0.79 14.28 15.35
C GLU A 439 -0.39 13.13 14.41
N LEU A 440 -0.30 13.37 13.10
CA LEU A 440 -0.04 12.36 12.07
C LEU A 440 1.42 12.34 11.58
N LEU A 441 2.23 13.31 12.01
CA LEU A 441 3.66 13.36 11.67
C LEU A 441 4.41 12.15 12.22
N TYR A 442 5.31 11.62 11.40
CA TYR A 442 6.34 10.65 11.80
C TYR A 442 7.68 11.36 11.86
N LYS A 443 8.34 11.37 13.04
CA LYS A 443 9.61 12.09 13.26
C LYS A 443 9.57 13.55 12.74
N GLY A 444 8.43 14.23 12.94
CA GLY A 444 8.21 15.62 12.54
C GLY A 444 7.94 15.84 11.04
N GLN A 445 7.80 14.78 10.24
CA GLN A 445 7.56 14.87 8.80
C GLN A 445 6.18 14.30 8.41
N PRO A 446 5.46 14.93 7.47
CA PRO A 446 4.25 14.36 6.90
C PRO A 446 4.53 13.06 6.17
N ARG A 447 3.55 12.16 6.17
CA ARG A 447 3.62 10.90 5.42
C ARG A 447 3.49 11.19 3.92
N ARG A 448 4.39 10.62 3.11
CA ARG A 448 4.34 10.63 1.64
C ARG A 448 3.15 9.83 1.10
N ILE A 449 2.68 10.24 -0.08
CA ILE A 449 1.53 9.65 -0.76
C ILE A 449 1.96 9.12 -2.13
N ILE A 450 1.49 7.95 -2.51
CA ILE A 450 1.41 7.52 -3.91
C ILE A 450 -0.06 7.30 -4.27
N LEU A 451 -0.39 7.46 -5.55
CA LEU A 451 -1.69 7.06 -6.06
C LEU A 451 -1.48 5.78 -6.87
N SER A 452 -1.74 4.64 -6.25
CA SER A 452 -1.29 3.31 -6.72
C SER A 452 -2.26 2.62 -7.67
N GLU A 453 -3.54 3.00 -7.66
CA GLU A 453 -4.58 2.37 -8.46
C GLU A 453 -5.74 3.35 -8.63
N GLN A 454 -5.82 3.96 -9.80
CA GLN A 454 -6.94 4.86 -10.14
C GLN A 454 -7.05 5.03 -11.64
N GLY A 455 -8.26 5.33 -12.11
CA GLY A 455 -8.51 5.52 -13.53
C GLY A 455 -9.79 6.27 -13.82
N CYS A 456 -9.99 6.51 -15.10
CA CYS A 456 -11.21 7.10 -15.63
C CYS A 456 -11.90 6.04 -16.48
N ASN A 457 -13.19 5.81 -16.26
CA ASN A 457 -13.97 4.89 -17.09
C ASN A 457 -14.17 5.46 -18.48
N THR A 458 -14.22 4.58 -19.48
CA THR A 458 -14.81 4.89 -20.79
C THR A 458 -16.27 4.45 -20.74
N PRO A 459 -17.23 5.39 -20.72
CA PRO A 459 -18.65 5.03 -20.70
C PRO A 459 -19.04 4.18 -21.91
N GLY A 460 -19.75 3.08 -21.66
CA GLY A 460 -20.11 2.08 -22.66
C GLY A 460 -19.91 0.67 -22.14
N SER A 461 -20.30 -0.32 -22.95
CA SER A 461 -20.22 -1.73 -22.57
C SER A 461 -19.31 -2.50 -23.53
N GLY A 462 -18.39 -3.28 -22.99
CA GLY A 462 -17.53 -4.15 -23.78
C GLY A 462 -16.67 -3.40 -24.80
N ASP A 463 -16.55 -3.96 -26.00
CA ASP A 463 -15.82 -3.37 -27.13
C ASP A 463 -16.58 -2.22 -27.84
N SER A 464 -17.82 -1.93 -27.42
CA SER A 464 -18.70 -0.93 -28.04
C SER A 464 -18.58 0.47 -27.44
N THR A 465 -17.35 0.95 -27.21
CA THR A 465 -17.09 2.33 -26.76
C THR A 465 -17.09 3.31 -27.94
N SER A 466 -17.64 4.52 -27.73
CA SER A 466 -17.60 5.59 -28.73
C SER A 466 -16.33 6.44 -28.61
N LEU A 467 -15.95 7.13 -29.70
CA LEU A 467 -14.83 8.07 -29.66
C LEU A 467 -15.05 9.21 -28.64
N ASP A 468 -16.28 9.68 -28.49
CA ASP A 468 -16.60 10.73 -27.51
C ASP A 468 -16.45 10.23 -26.08
N ALA A 469 -16.82 8.97 -25.80
CA ALA A 469 -16.59 8.34 -24.50
C ALA A 469 -15.09 8.17 -24.20
N GLU A 470 -14.28 7.80 -25.20
CA GLU A 470 -12.83 7.69 -25.04
C GLU A 470 -12.15 9.05 -24.87
N LYS A 471 -12.64 10.08 -25.56
CA LYS A 471 -12.20 11.46 -25.33
C LYS A 471 -12.56 11.92 -23.92
N LEU A 472 -13.74 11.55 -23.41
CA LEU A 472 -14.11 11.87 -22.04
C LEU A 472 -13.18 11.19 -21.02
N GLN A 473 -12.86 9.90 -21.23
CA GLN A 473 -11.84 9.20 -20.44
C GLN A 473 -10.50 9.94 -20.45
N ALA A 474 -10.03 10.31 -21.64
CA ALA A 474 -8.76 11.00 -21.82
C ALA A 474 -8.75 12.41 -21.21
N ALA A 475 -9.87 13.13 -21.26
CA ALA A 475 -10.03 14.44 -20.63
C ALA A 475 -9.97 14.34 -19.10
N CYS A 476 -10.62 13.32 -18.52
CA CYS A 476 -10.52 13.01 -17.10
C CYS A 476 -9.07 12.75 -16.68
N TYR A 477 -8.34 11.89 -17.41
CA TYR A 477 -6.94 11.60 -17.09
C TYR A 477 -6.06 12.85 -17.21
N ALA A 478 -6.21 13.64 -18.29
CA ALA A 478 -5.45 14.87 -18.48
C ALA A 478 -5.64 15.86 -17.32
N TYR A 479 -6.90 16.06 -16.91
CA TYR A 479 -7.22 16.95 -15.80
C TYR A 479 -6.65 16.43 -14.47
N ALA A 480 -6.84 15.15 -14.17
CA ALA A 480 -6.32 14.53 -12.96
C ALA A 480 -4.78 14.60 -12.90
N TYR A 481 -4.09 14.28 -14.01
CA TYR A 481 -2.63 14.33 -14.09
C TYR A 481 -2.11 15.74 -13.82
N TYR A 482 -2.68 16.78 -14.46
CA TYR A 482 -2.28 18.16 -14.19
C TYR A 482 -2.60 18.61 -12.77
N LYS A 483 -3.65 18.12 -12.11
CA LYS A 483 -3.83 18.42 -10.68
C LYS A 483 -2.72 17.78 -9.82
N ILE A 484 -2.38 16.53 -10.10
CA ILE A 484 -1.45 15.75 -9.27
C ILE A 484 0.01 16.13 -9.51
N ARG A 485 0.39 16.49 -10.75
CA ARG A 485 1.75 16.86 -11.15
C ARG A 485 2.37 17.93 -10.25
N PHE A 486 1.56 18.89 -9.79
CA PHE A 486 2.01 20.05 -9.01
C PHE A 486 1.76 19.91 -7.50
N LEU A 487 1.37 18.74 -7.00
CA LEU A 487 1.20 18.48 -5.56
C LEU A 487 2.45 17.82 -4.95
N PRO A 488 3.37 18.54 -4.29
CA PRO A 488 4.67 18.00 -3.89
C PRO A 488 4.62 16.86 -2.88
N SER A 489 3.49 16.64 -2.18
CA SER A 489 3.32 15.54 -1.23
C SER A 489 2.95 14.20 -1.88
N ILE A 490 2.54 14.21 -3.15
CA ILE A 490 2.19 13.02 -3.94
C ILE A 490 3.36 12.68 -4.86
N ASP A 491 3.91 11.48 -4.72
CA ASP A 491 5.10 11.02 -5.47
C ASP A 491 4.76 10.45 -6.85
N SER A 492 3.60 9.81 -7.00
CA SER A 492 3.24 9.13 -8.26
C SER A 492 1.73 9.09 -8.53
N PHE A 493 1.38 8.99 -9.81
CA PHE A 493 0.07 8.68 -10.36
C PHE A 493 0.19 7.40 -11.19
N ILE A 494 -0.06 6.26 -10.58
CA ILE A 494 -0.08 4.95 -11.23
C ILE A 494 -1.49 4.68 -11.78
N LEU A 495 -1.65 4.80 -13.10
CA LEU A 495 -2.92 4.55 -13.77
C LEU A 495 -3.30 3.07 -13.68
N HIS A 496 -4.52 2.82 -13.23
CA HIS A 496 -5.25 1.56 -13.44
C HIS A 496 -6.25 1.80 -14.56
N ARG A 497 -6.10 1.20 -15.75
CA ARG A 497 -5.26 0.03 -16.07
C ARG A 497 -4.59 0.11 -17.44
N HIS A 498 -3.70 -0.84 -17.70
CA HIS A 498 -2.97 -0.94 -18.96
C HIS A 498 -3.91 -1.31 -20.12
N VAL A 499 -4.67 -2.38 -19.97
CA VAL A 499 -5.66 -2.88 -20.96
C VAL A 499 -6.97 -3.08 -20.23
N ASP A 500 -8.13 -2.73 -20.80
CA ASP A 500 -9.45 -3.02 -20.20
C ASP A 500 -9.56 -4.48 -19.70
N TYR A 501 -10.34 -4.73 -18.64
CA TYR A 501 -10.62 -6.08 -18.15
C TYR A 501 -12.05 -6.47 -18.48
N LYS A 502 -12.24 -7.70 -18.94
CA LYS A 502 -13.59 -8.21 -19.19
C LYS A 502 -14.42 -8.42 -17.93
N THR A 503 -13.78 -8.52 -16.75
CA THR A 503 -14.42 -8.85 -15.48
C THR A 503 -14.25 -7.77 -14.40
N GLU A 504 -14.04 -6.50 -14.78
CA GLU A 504 -13.93 -5.34 -13.87
C GLU A 504 -15.29 -4.72 -13.53
N GLY A 505 -16.33 -5.53 -13.27
CA GLY A 505 -17.66 -4.99 -12.97
C GLY A 505 -18.28 -4.11 -14.08
N GLY A 506 -17.79 -4.21 -15.32
CA GLY A 506 -18.23 -3.39 -16.46
C GLY A 506 -17.43 -2.11 -16.71
N LEU A 507 -16.37 -1.85 -15.93
CA LEU A 507 -15.50 -0.68 -16.11
C LEU A 507 -14.50 -0.88 -17.25
N ASN A 508 -14.29 0.16 -18.05
CA ASN A 508 -13.32 0.23 -19.15
C ASN A 508 -12.25 1.29 -18.85
N LEU A 509 -11.29 0.94 -17.99
CA LEU A 509 -10.26 1.83 -17.41
C LEU A 509 -8.91 1.83 -18.17
N GLY A 510 -8.79 0.99 -19.20
CA GLY A 510 -7.58 0.71 -19.97
C GLY A 510 -7.10 1.86 -20.86
N LEU A 511 -5.80 1.90 -21.12
CA LEU A 511 -5.20 2.59 -22.28
C LEU A 511 -5.50 1.86 -23.59
N TRP A 512 -5.61 0.54 -23.52
CA TRP A 512 -6.05 -0.33 -24.59
C TRP A 512 -7.45 -0.88 -24.31
N ALA A 513 -8.25 -1.05 -25.36
CA ALA A 513 -9.47 -1.84 -25.31
C ALA A 513 -9.13 -3.34 -25.21
N ALA A 514 -9.96 -4.10 -24.51
CA ALA A 514 -9.83 -5.55 -24.43
C ALA A 514 -10.32 -6.23 -25.72
N ASP A 515 -9.65 -7.29 -26.14
CA ASP A 515 -10.07 -8.14 -27.26
C ASP A 515 -11.10 -9.16 -26.80
N TYR A 516 -12.39 -8.88 -27.05
CA TYR A 516 -13.50 -9.77 -26.71
C TYR A 516 -13.60 -11.03 -27.59
N SER A 517 -12.77 -11.18 -28.63
CA SER A 517 -12.75 -12.36 -29.49
C SER A 517 -11.96 -13.55 -28.92
N VAL A 518 -11.14 -13.31 -27.89
CA VAL A 518 -10.32 -14.34 -27.21
C VAL A 518 -10.76 -14.54 -25.76
N ASP A 519 -10.39 -15.66 -25.14
CA ASP A 519 -10.76 -15.93 -23.74
C ASP A 519 -9.92 -15.13 -22.72
N ALA A 520 -8.71 -14.71 -23.10
CA ALA A 520 -7.82 -13.98 -22.21
C ALA A 520 -8.48 -12.67 -21.72
N PRO A 521 -8.56 -12.43 -20.40
CA PRO A 521 -9.44 -11.39 -19.84
C PRO A 521 -8.93 -9.95 -20.04
N SER A 522 -7.66 -9.76 -20.39
CA SER A 522 -7.02 -8.47 -20.69
C SER A 522 -6.09 -8.53 -21.90
N ALA A 523 -6.45 -9.31 -22.93
CA ALA A 523 -5.74 -9.25 -24.21
C ALA A 523 -5.98 -7.88 -24.88
N PRO A 524 -4.94 -7.16 -25.33
CA PRO A 524 -5.10 -5.87 -25.99
C PRO A 524 -5.65 -6.03 -27.41
N ALA A 525 -6.64 -5.21 -27.78
CA ALA A 525 -7.19 -5.14 -29.15
C ALA A 525 -6.70 -3.90 -29.90
N ARG A 526 -7.08 -2.72 -29.41
CA ARG A 526 -6.74 -1.43 -30.02
C ARG A 526 -6.43 -0.39 -28.95
N GLN A 527 -5.58 0.57 -29.32
CA GLN A 527 -5.34 1.74 -28.50
C GLN A 527 -6.62 2.58 -28.42
N LYS A 528 -6.93 3.06 -27.22
CA LYS A 528 -8.01 4.04 -26.98
C LYS A 528 -7.46 5.45 -27.12
N TYR A 529 -8.33 6.45 -27.26
CA TYR A 529 -7.90 7.85 -27.41
C TYR A 529 -6.93 8.32 -26.31
N ILE A 530 -7.12 7.86 -25.07
CA ILE A 530 -6.24 8.16 -23.92
C ILE A 530 -4.79 7.71 -24.13
N TYR A 531 -4.51 6.69 -24.95
CA TYR A 531 -3.17 6.14 -25.16
C TYR A 531 -2.18 7.23 -25.59
N ASN A 532 -2.54 8.03 -26.58
CA ASN A 532 -1.69 9.13 -27.05
C ASN A 532 -1.58 10.27 -26.03
N VAL A 533 -2.65 10.55 -25.27
CA VAL A 533 -2.58 11.53 -24.19
C VAL A 533 -1.56 11.07 -23.15
N PHE A 534 -1.68 9.84 -22.64
CA PHE A 534 -0.74 9.25 -21.68
C PHE A 534 0.69 9.24 -22.23
N LYS A 535 0.88 8.88 -23.50
CA LYS A 535 2.20 8.83 -24.13
C LYS A 535 2.92 10.17 -24.17
N TYR A 536 2.20 11.30 -24.26
CA TYR A 536 2.81 12.61 -24.53
C TYR A 536 2.56 13.67 -23.44
N ILE A 537 1.76 13.39 -22.41
CA ILE A 537 1.38 14.37 -21.35
C ILE A 537 2.55 14.90 -20.49
N ASP A 538 3.70 14.26 -20.55
CA ASP A 538 4.93 14.58 -19.81
C ASP A 538 6.07 14.98 -20.77
N THR A 539 5.72 15.47 -21.96
CA THR A 539 6.64 15.91 -23.01
C THR A 539 6.29 17.33 -23.49
N ALA A 540 7.12 17.92 -24.35
CA ALA A 540 6.82 19.18 -25.03
C ALA A 540 5.45 19.22 -25.74
N ARG A 541 4.88 18.06 -26.09
CA ARG A 541 3.56 17.94 -26.73
C ARG A 541 2.38 17.93 -25.76
N SER A 542 2.63 18.05 -24.46
CA SER A 542 1.59 17.94 -23.43
C SER A 542 0.37 18.81 -23.70
N LEU A 543 0.57 20.11 -23.98
CA LEU A 543 -0.54 21.04 -24.24
C LEU A 543 -1.24 20.79 -25.58
N GLU A 544 -0.53 20.26 -26.59
CA GLU A 544 -1.10 19.86 -27.88
C GLU A 544 -2.08 18.71 -27.68
N VAL A 545 -1.63 17.64 -27.00
CA VAL A 545 -2.42 16.42 -26.86
C VAL A 545 -3.56 16.56 -25.86
N THR A 546 -3.55 17.57 -24.99
CA THR A 546 -4.64 17.84 -24.05
C THR A 546 -5.58 18.98 -24.46
N ASP A 547 -5.33 19.72 -25.56
CA ASP A 547 -6.13 20.89 -25.92
C ASP A 547 -7.64 20.59 -26.03
N PHE A 548 -7.98 19.45 -26.64
CA PHE A 548 -9.36 18.98 -26.81
C PHE A 548 -10.14 18.86 -25.48
N ALA A 549 -9.43 18.54 -24.39
CA ALA A 549 -10.04 18.25 -23.09
C ALA A 549 -10.66 19.50 -22.46
N LYS A 550 -10.12 20.69 -22.73
CA LYS A 550 -10.63 21.96 -22.20
C LYS A 550 -12.12 22.16 -22.46
N LYS A 551 -12.56 21.86 -23.69
CA LYS A 551 -13.97 21.95 -24.09
C LYS A 551 -14.86 20.95 -23.34
N ILE A 552 -14.35 19.74 -23.09
CA ILE A 552 -15.08 18.68 -22.38
C ILE A 552 -15.23 19.03 -20.90
N ILE A 553 -14.17 19.55 -20.28
CA ILE A 553 -14.12 19.92 -18.87
C ILE A 553 -14.88 21.23 -18.61
N GLY A 554 -14.93 22.13 -19.60
CA GLY A 554 -15.54 23.45 -19.45
C GLY A 554 -14.59 24.51 -18.88
N ILE A 555 -13.31 24.44 -19.23
CA ILE A 555 -12.28 25.43 -18.84
C ILE A 555 -11.73 26.15 -20.08
N ASP A 556 -11.33 27.41 -19.91
CA ASP A 556 -10.73 28.18 -21.01
C ASP A 556 -9.24 27.90 -21.19
N ASN A 557 -8.53 27.63 -20.08
CA ASN A 557 -7.10 27.37 -20.06
C ASN A 557 -6.70 26.51 -18.85
N TRP A 558 -5.52 25.89 -18.94
CA TRP A 558 -4.98 24.99 -17.91
C TRP A 558 -4.43 25.70 -16.67
N ALA A 559 -4.13 27.01 -16.75
CA ALA A 559 -3.60 27.75 -15.61
C ALA A 559 -4.60 27.85 -14.45
N GLY A 560 -5.89 27.69 -14.72
CA GLY A 560 -6.93 27.62 -13.68
C GLY A 560 -7.06 26.27 -12.95
N VAL A 561 -6.28 25.24 -13.33
CA VAL A 561 -6.38 23.90 -12.72
C VAL A 561 -5.74 23.83 -11.34
N ASN A 562 -4.65 24.56 -11.13
CA ASN A 562 -3.99 24.73 -9.83
C ASN A 562 -3.16 26.03 -9.83
N ASP A 563 -2.96 26.63 -8.66
CA ASP A 563 -2.26 27.91 -8.48
C ASP A 563 -0.76 27.87 -8.89
N GLY A 564 -0.21 26.69 -9.17
CA GLY A 564 1.19 26.45 -9.52
C GLY A 564 1.41 25.88 -10.92
N PHE A 565 0.44 26.01 -11.83
CA PHE A 565 0.51 25.38 -13.13
C PHE A 565 1.63 26.00 -13.98
N ASP A 566 2.65 25.21 -14.29
CA ASP A 566 3.78 25.60 -15.12
C ASP A 566 3.89 24.64 -16.32
N PRO A 567 3.60 25.10 -17.55
CA PRO A 567 3.80 24.31 -18.76
C PRO A 567 5.24 23.77 -18.93
N ALA A 568 6.26 24.52 -18.48
CA ALA A 568 7.64 24.08 -18.62
C ALA A 568 7.95 22.87 -17.72
N ALA A 569 7.23 22.72 -16.62
CA ALA A 569 7.34 21.56 -15.74
C ALA A 569 6.68 20.28 -16.30
N LEU A 570 6.00 20.37 -17.45
CA LEU A 570 5.41 19.23 -18.16
C LEU A 570 6.39 18.62 -19.18
N ASP A 571 7.31 19.40 -19.74
CA ASP A 571 8.32 18.90 -20.68
C ASP A 571 9.50 18.26 -19.92
N GLN A 572 9.28 17.06 -19.39
CA GLN A 572 10.24 16.37 -18.52
C GLN A 572 10.90 15.17 -19.19
N ARG A 573 10.33 14.71 -20.32
CA ARG A 573 10.78 13.51 -21.01
C ARG A 573 10.88 13.75 -22.52
N GLN A 574 11.99 13.31 -23.10
CA GLN A 574 12.11 13.20 -24.55
C GLN A 574 11.25 12.04 -25.06
N GLU A 575 10.58 12.25 -26.19
CA GLU A 575 9.79 11.19 -26.82
C GLU A 575 10.64 9.95 -27.09
N SER A 576 10.13 8.79 -26.69
CA SER A 576 10.80 7.51 -26.93
C SER A 576 10.98 7.31 -28.43
N THR A 577 12.22 7.17 -28.88
CA THR A 577 12.55 6.85 -30.27
C THR A 577 12.72 5.34 -30.39
N THR A 578 11.88 4.70 -31.21
CA THR A 578 12.08 3.28 -31.55
C THR A 578 13.38 3.14 -32.34
N VAL A 579 14.43 2.67 -31.68
CA VAL A 579 15.66 2.23 -32.36
C VAL A 579 15.44 0.81 -32.84
N GLY A 580 15.36 0.63 -34.17
CA GLY A 580 15.19 -0.70 -34.75
C GLY A 580 16.30 -1.65 -34.31
N SER A 581 15.93 -2.84 -33.87
CA SER A 581 16.88 -3.88 -33.48
C SER A 581 17.72 -4.30 -34.69
N THR A 582 19.03 -4.16 -34.60
CA THR A 582 19.96 -4.68 -35.62
C THR A 582 20.44 -6.06 -35.19
N ILE A 583 19.94 -7.11 -35.86
CA ILE A 583 20.59 -8.43 -35.84
C ILE A 583 21.39 -8.54 -37.13
N GLY A 584 22.73 -8.60 -37.03
CA GLY A 584 23.61 -8.73 -38.20
C GLY A 584 23.73 -7.47 -39.08
N GLY A 585 23.52 -6.28 -38.53
CA GLY A 585 23.75 -5.01 -39.24
C GLY A 585 22.66 -4.58 -40.22
N LYS A 586 21.47 -5.19 -40.19
CA LYS A 586 20.28 -4.69 -40.90
C LYS A 586 19.21 -4.25 -39.91
N VAL A 587 18.77 -3.01 -40.08
CA VAL A 587 17.60 -2.45 -39.38
C VAL A 587 16.36 -3.15 -39.91
N LEU A 588 15.61 -3.81 -39.03
CA LEU A 588 14.25 -4.25 -39.34
C LEU A 588 13.33 -3.05 -39.10
N THR A 589 12.70 -2.55 -40.16
CA THR A 589 11.67 -1.50 -40.11
C THR A 589 10.30 -2.09 -39.93
#